data_AF-A0A535CHS6-F1
#
_entry.id   AF-A0A535CHS6-F1
#
_cell.length_a   1.000
_cell.length_b   1.000
_cell.length_c   1.000
_cell.angle_alpha   90.00
_cell.angle_beta   90.00
_cell.angle_gamma   90.00
#
_symmetry.space_group_name_H-M   'P 1'
#
loop_
_entity.id
_entity.type
_entity.pdbx_description
1 polymer ?
#
loop_
_entity_poly.entity_id
_entity_poly.type
_entity_poly.pdbx_seq_one_letter_code
_entity_poly.pdbx_strand_id
1 'polypeptide(L)'
;MHPYLRILVIALVAMIIAGALVALALAGRNTMLSVFALLAAGLVAVVMGGLLFVQSWVWSQRSWREGSRGLSLAMALAGGLAIVVASVAAAGGIVLLLTFFLG
;
A
#
# COMPACT_ATOMS: atom_id res chain seq x y z
N MET A 1 -15.15 13.73 -12.32
CA MET A 1 -14.79 13.19 -10.99
C MET A 1 -13.53 13.87 -10.48
N HIS A 2 -13.51 14.34 -9.23
CA HIS A 2 -12.32 14.98 -8.64
C HIS A 2 -11.16 13.96 -8.60
N PRO A 3 -9.92 14.32 -9.00
CA PRO A 3 -8.80 13.37 -9.10
C PRO A 3 -8.55 12.58 -7.81
N TYR A 4 -8.73 13.23 -6.65
CA TYR A 4 -8.62 12.59 -5.34
C TYR A 4 -9.61 11.46 -5.11
N LEU A 5 -10.87 11.67 -5.48
CA LEU A 5 -11.91 10.67 -5.26
C LEU A 5 -11.57 9.41 -6.04
N ARG A 6 -11.05 9.56 -7.26
CA ARG A 6 -10.61 8.45 -8.10
C ARG A 6 -9.47 7.67 -7.44
N ILE A 7 -8.45 8.34 -6.90
CA ILE A 7 -7.33 7.62 -6.30
C ILE A 7 -7.72 7.00 -4.96
N LEU A 8 -8.51 7.69 -4.15
CA LEU A 8 -9.05 7.14 -2.91
C LEU A 8 -9.80 5.84 -3.20
N VAL A 9 -10.64 5.83 -4.24
CA VAL A 9 -11.37 4.62 -4.67
C VAL A 9 -10.41 3.53 -5.14
N ILE A 10 -9.39 3.86 -5.95
CA ILE A 10 -8.38 2.87 -6.38
C ILE A 10 -7.65 2.26 -5.19
N ALA A 11 -7.21 3.09 -4.24
CA ALA A 11 -6.53 2.64 -3.04
C ALA A 11 -7.45 1.78 -2.15
N LEU A 12 -8.71 2.17 -2.00
CA LEU A 12 -9.72 1.40 -1.28
C LEU A 12 -9.93 0.02 -1.92
N VAL A 13 -10.15 -0.01 -3.23
CA VAL A 13 -10.33 -1.26 -3.99
C VAL A 13 -9.10 -2.14 -3.85
N ALA A 14 -7.90 -1.57 -3.94
CA ALA A 14 -6.68 -2.32 -3.79
C ALA A 14 -6.47 -2.86 -2.38
N MET A 15 -6.85 -2.12 -1.33
CA MET A 15 -6.85 -2.61 0.05
C MET A 15 -7.83 -3.76 0.26
N ILE A 16 -9.00 -3.72 -0.38
CA ILE A 16 -9.96 -4.83 -0.36
C ILE A 16 -9.35 -6.07 -1.02
N ILE A 17 -8.71 -5.90 -2.19
CA ILE A 17 -8.04 -7.00 -2.90
C ILE A 17 -6.91 -7.58 -2.04
N ALA A 18 -6.04 -6.73 -1.48
CA ALA A 18 -4.96 -7.17 -0.60
C ALA A 18 -5.49 -7.92 0.63
N GLY A 19 -6.55 -7.39 1.27
CA GLY A 19 -7.21 -8.04 2.40
C GLY A 19 -7.82 -9.40 2.04
N ALA A 20 -8.45 -9.51 0.87
CA ALA A 20 -9.00 -10.77 0.38
C ALA A 20 -7.90 -11.81 0.11
N LEU A 21 -6.76 -11.38 -0.45
CA LEU A 21 -5.60 -12.25 -0.67
C LEU A 21 -4.98 -12.73 0.64
N VAL A 22 -4.86 -11.85 1.64
CA VAL A 22 -4.40 -12.22 2.99
C VAL A 22 -5.37 -13.20 3.65
N ALA A 23 -6.68 -12.95 3.56
CA ALA A 23 -7.70 -13.85 4.08
C ALA A 23 -7.66 -15.22 3.40
N LEU A 24 -7.45 -15.26 2.08
CA LEU A 24 -7.28 -16.49 1.32
C LEU A 24 -6.03 -17.25 1.79
N ALA A 25 -4.92 -16.55 2.03
CA ALA A 25 -3.70 -17.15 2.52
C ALA A 25 -3.86 -17.78 3.90
N LEU A 26 -4.64 -17.14 4.78
CA LEU A 26 -4.94 -17.64 6.12
C LEU A 26 -5.94 -18.81 6.12
N ALA A 27 -6.89 -18.82 5.18
CA ALA A 27 -7.87 -19.88 5.04
C ALA A 27 -7.34 -21.12 4.26
N GLY A 28 -6.28 -20.94 3.49
CA GLY A 28 -5.70 -21.97 2.65
C GLY A 28 -5.04 -23.09 3.45
N ARG A 29 -5.44 -24.35 3.18
CA ARG A 29 -4.72 -25.55 3.67
C ARG A 29 -3.43 -25.84 2.87
N ASN A 30 -3.31 -25.28 1.67
CA ASN A 30 -2.15 -25.48 0.81
C ASN A 30 -1.15 -24.34 1.00
N THR A 31 0.01 -24.68 1.58
CA THR A 31 1.07 -23.74 1.94
C THR A 31 1.58 -22.94 0.75
N MET A 32 1.74 -23.54 -0.43
CA MET A 32 2.25 -22.81 -1.61
C MET A 32 1.25 -21.77 -2.10
N LEU A 33 -0.04 -22.10 -2.15
CA LEU A 33 -1.10 -21.15 -2.51
C LEU A 33 -1.15 -19.96 -1.54
N SER A 34 -0.96 -20.21 -0.24
CA SER A 34 -0.90 -19.16 0.77
C SER A 34 0.32 -18.25 0.60
N VAL A 35 1.49 -18.80 0.25
CA VAL A 35 2.70 -18.00 -0.03
C VAL A 35 2.50 -17.11 -1.27
N PHE A 36 1.96 -17.65 -2.37
CA PHE A 36 1.67 -16.84 -3.55
C PHE A 36 0.64 -15.75 -3.27
N ALA A 37 -0.41 -16.04 -2.49
CA ALA A 37 -1.41 -15.06 -2.10
C ALA A 37 -0.80 -13.94 -1.23
N LEU A 38 0.09 -14.26 -0.29
CA LEU A 38 0.81 -13.27 0.51
C LEU A 38 1.78 -12.42 -0.32
N LEU A 39 2.50 -13.03 -1.27
CA LEU A 39 3.36 -12.29 -2.20
C LEU A 39 2.55 -11.32 -3.06
N ALA A 40 1.43 -11.77 -3.61
CA ALA A 40 0.53 -10.92 -4.39
C ALA A 40 -0.03 -9.77 -3.54
N ALA A 41 -0.45 -10.04 -2.30
CA ALA A 41 -0.93 -9.02 -1.37
C ALA A 41 0.16 -7.99 -1.04
N GLY A 42 1.40 -8.45 -0.79
CA GLY A 42 2.55 -7.60 -0.55
C GLY A 42 2.84 -6.69 -1.74
N LEU A 43 2.81 -7.23 -2.96
CA LEU A 43 3.02 -6.48 -4.21
C LEU A 43 1.96 -5.37 -4.38
N VAL A 44 0.69 -5.69 -4.13
CA VAL A 44 -0.40 -4.70 -4.15
C VAL A 44 -0.16 -3.59 -3.13
N ALA A 45 0.21 -3.95 -1.90
CA ALA A 45 0.49 -2.98 -0.83
C ALA A 45 1.68 -2.07 -1.17
N VAL A 46 2.75 -2.60 -1.77
CA VAL A 46 3.93 -1.82 -2.21
C VAL A 46 3.54 -0.82 -3.28
N VAL A 47 2.87 -1.26 -4.34
CA VAL A 47 2.48 -0.41 -5.47
C VAL A 47 1.54 0.70 -4.99
N MET A 48 0.53 0.35 -4.20
CA MET A 48 -0.46 1.32 -3.73
C MET A 48 0.10 2.27 -2.69
N GLY A 49 0.90 1.79 -1.75
CA GLY A 49 1.54 2.66 -0.76
C GLY A 49 2.52 3.64 -1.41
N GLY A 50 3.26 3.21 -2.44
CA GLY A 50 4.11 4.10 -3.25
C GLY A 50 3.31 5.17 -4.00
N LEU A 51 2.22 4.79 -4.66
CA LEU A 51 1.34 5.73 -5.36
C LEU A 51 0.70 6.76 -4.41
N LEU A 52 0.23 6.29 -3.25
CA LEU A 52 -0.34 7.16 -2.22
C LEU A 52 0.70 8.13 -1.66
N PHE A 53 1.93 7.66 -1.42
CA PHE A 53 3.03 8.51 -0.97
C PHE A 53 3.33 9.63 -1.97
N VAL A 54 3.51 9.30 -3.25
CA VAL A 54 3.82 10.29 -4.31
C VAL A 54 2.73 11.34 -4.40
N GLN A 55 1.46 10.95 -4.27
CA GLN A 55 0.36 11.89 -4.34
C GLN A 55 0.27 12.77 -3.11
N SER A 56 0.32 12.18 -1.92
CA SER A 56 0.35 12.91 -0.66
C SER A 56 1.49 13.93 -0.63
N TRP A 57 2.65 13.60 -1.22
CA TRP A 57 3.76 14.52 -1.39
C TRP A 57 3.42 15.72 -2.29
N VAL A 58 2.95 15.46 -3.52
CA VAL A 58 2.60 16.51 -4.49
C VAL A 58 1.53 17.45 -3.93
N TRP A 59 0.53 16.88 -3.27
CA TRP A 59 -0.60 17.65 -2.75
C TRP A 59 -0.29 18.37 -1.44
N SER A 60 0.53 17.79 -0.57
CA SER A 60 1.03 18.48 0.62
C SER A 60 1.72 19.80 0.23
N GLN A 61 2.51 19.79 -0.84
CA GLN A 61 3.16 21.00 -1.36
C GLN A 61 2.17 22.01 -1.95
N ARG A 62 1.12 21.55 -2.65
CA ARG A 62 0.07 22.43 -3.19
C ARG A 62 -0.74 23.10 -2.08
N SER A 63 -1.21 22.33 -1.11
CA SER A 63 -1.97 22.86 0.03
C SER A 63 -1.14 23.82 0.90
N TRP A 64 0.19 23.62 0.97
CA TRP A 64 1.09 24.57 1.62
C TRP A 64 1.11 25.93 0.90
N ARG A 65 1.16 25.91 -0.44
CA ARG A 65 1.12 27.14 -1.27
C ARG A 65 -0.24 27.85 -1.19
N GLU A 66 -1.32 27.10 -1.00
CA GLU A 66 -2.69 27.61 -0.82
C GLU A 66 -2.96 28.13 0.61
N GLY A 67 -1.95 28.14 1.50
CA GLY A 67 -2.06 28.65 2.87
C GLY A 67 -2.73 27.68 3.87
N SER A 68 -3.14 26.50 3.41
CA SER A 68 -3.81 25.47 4.23
C SER A 68 -2.81 24.57 4.95
N ARG A 69 -2.11 25.11 5.96
CA ARG A 69 -1.03 24.41 6.70
C ARG A 69 -1.47 23.11 7.37
N GLY A 70 -2.67 23.06 7.95
CA GLY A 70 -3.18 21.87 8.63
C GLY A 70 -3.44 20.69 7.67
N LEU A 71 -4.03 20.97 6.51
CA LEU A 71 -4.26 19.97 5.45
C LEU A 71 -2.95 19.47 4.85
N SER A 72 -1.98 20.38 4.63
CA SER A 72 -0.65 20.03 4.12
C SER A 72 0.09 19.06 5.05
N LEU A 73 0.04 19.30 6.38
CA LEU A 73 0.65 18.42 7.38
C LEU A 73 -0.06 17.06 7.42
N ALA A 74 -1.40 17.04 7.44
CA ALA A 74 -2.18 15.81 7.46
C ALA A 74 -1.88 14.93 6.24
N MET A 75 -1.76 15.53 5.06
CA MET A 75 -1.37 14.81 3.82
C MET A 75 0.06 14.28 3.89
N ALA A 76 1.02 15.08 4.38
CA ALA A 76 2.40 14.63 4.54
C ALA A 76 2.50 13.42 5.48
N LEU A 77 1.79 13.45 6.61
CA LEU A 77 1.74 12.33 7.55
C LEU A 77 1.07 11.09 6.95
N ALA A 78 -0.06 11.27 6.25
CA ALA A 78 -0.74 10.16 5.58
C ALA A 78 0.14 9.52 4.49
N GLY A 79 0.84 10.33 3.70
CA GLY A 79 1.83 9.85 2.73
C GLY A 79 3.00 9.13 3.39
N GLY A 80 3.56 9.72 4.44
CA GLY A 80 4.65 9.13 5.22
C GLY A 80 4.27 7.76 5.79
N LEU A 81 3.05 7.61 6.30
CA LEU A 81 2.56 6.31 6.77
C LEU A 81 2.44 5.31 5.62
N ALA A 82 1.95 5.74 4.46
CA ALA A 82 1.78 4.88 3.29
C ALA A 82 3.11 4.30 2.78
N ILE A 83 4.19 5.09 2.78
CA ILE A 83 5.51 4.60 2.36
C ILE A 83 6.13 3.64 3.39
N VAL A 84 5.88 3.86 4.69
CA VAL A 84 6.30 2.92 5.74
C VAL A 84 5.59 1.57 5.56
N VAL A 85 4.28 1.57 5.32
CA VAL A 85 3.51 0.35 5.05
C VAL A 85 4.01 -0.36 3.80
N ALA A 86 4.27 0.37 2.70
CA ALA A 86 4.85 -0.20 1.50
C ALA A 86 6.24 -0.81 1.77
N SER A 87 7.08 -0.16 2.56
CA SER A 87 8.42 -0.66 2.90
C SER A 87 8.35 -1.95 3.71
N VAL A 88 7.44 -2.04 4.68
CA VAL A 88 7.20 -3.26 5.47
C VAL A 88 6.67 -4.38 4.58
N ALA A 89 5.72 -4.09 3.68
CA ALA A 89 5.20 -5.07 2.72
C ALA A 89 6.30 -5.59 1.77
N ALA A 90 7.20 -4.71 1.30
CA ALA A 90 8.34 -5.10 0.48
C ALA A 90 9.31 -6.00 1.26
N ALA A 91 9.66 -5.63 2.48
CA ALA A 91 10.52 -6.43 3.35
C ALA A 91 9.92 -7.82 3.62
N GLY A 92 8.62 -7.87 3.96
CA GLY A 92 7.90 -9.14 4.14
C GLY A 92 7.89 -10.00 2.87
N GLY A 93 7.67 -9.39 1.71
CA GLY A 93 7.73 -10.09 0.42
C GLY A 93 9.12 -10.65 0.10
N ILE A 94 10.19 -9.91 0.41
CA ILE A 94 11.58 -10.38 0.24
C ILE A 94 11.84 -11.57 1.16
N VAL A 95 11.43 -11.48 2.44
CA VAL A 95 11.59 -12.58 3.39
C VAL A 95 10.87 -13.84 2.89
N LEU A 96 9.62 -13.72 2.41
CA LEU A 96 8.87 -14.84 1.84
C LEU A 96 9.57 -15.45 0.62
N LEU A 97 10.13 -14.62 -0.26
CA LEU A 97 10.90 -15.10 -1.42
C LEU A 97 12.13 -15.89 -0.99
N LEU A 98 12.88 -15.36 -0.02
CA LEU A 98 14.08 -16.00 0.49
C LEU A 98 13.78 -17.32 1.19
N THR A 99 12.71 -17.40 1.98
CA THR A 99 12.41 -18.60 2.78
C THR A 99 11.69 -19.72 2.03
N PHE A 100 10.94 -19.41 0.97
CA PHE A 100 10.12 -20.41 0.27
C PHE A 100 10.55 -20.71 -1.16
N PHE A 101 11.39 -19.87 -1.79
CA PHE A 101 11.80 -20.07 -3.19
C PHE A 101 13.32 -20.16 -3.40
N LEU A 102 14.12 -19.58 -2.51
CA LEU A 102 15.58 -19.46 -2.67
C LEU A 102 16.40 -20.17 -1.58
N GLY A 103 15.76 -20.60 -0.49
CA GLY A 103 16.35 -21.38 0.60
C GLY A 103 15.83 -22.81 0.58
#